data_AF-A0A392ULE8-F1
#
_entry.id   AF-A0A392ULE8-F1
#
_cell.length_a   1.000
_cell.length_b   1.000
_cell.length_c   1.000
_cell.angle_alpha   90.00
_cell.angle_beta   90.00
_cell.angle_gamma   90.00
#
_symmetry.space_group_name_H-M   'P 1'
#
loop_
_entity.id
_entity.type
_entity.pdbx_description
1 polymer ?
#
loop_
_entity_poly.entity_id
_entity_poly.type
_entity_poly.pdbx_seq_one_letter_code
_entity_poly.pdbx_strand_id
1 'polypeptide(L)' 'RRIVRFPLSWTKKHFKVGTDAYLTEEDGLSEEEAAGFEHLYAYVRSFTPALCVTRAGVPITDAAGRQKTESRIVNIKA' A
#
# COMPACT_ATOMS: atom_id res chain seq x y z
N ARG A 1 23.90 -12.20 6.49
CA ARG A 1 23.50 -12.58 5.10
C ARG A 1 22.01 -12.32 5.01
N ARG A 2 21.55 -11.33 4.22
CA ARG A 2 20.14 -10.91 4.18
C ARG A 2 19.35 -11.94 3.35
N ILE A 3 18.55 -12.78 4.01
CA ILE A 3 17.68 -13.74 3.32
C ILE A 3 16.46 -12.95 2.86
N VAL A 4 16.34 -12.77 1.55
CA VAL A 4 15.19 -12.10 0.95
C VAL A 4 14.00 -13.07 1.08
N ARG A 5 13.15 -12.86 2.10
CA ARG A 5 11.91 -13.64 2.32
C ARG A 5 10.89 -13.42 1.20
N PHE A 6 10.86 -12.23 0.62
CA PHE A 6 9.92 -11.89 -0.44
C PHE A 6 10.57 -12.03 -1.83
N PRO A 7 10.13 -12.98 -2.67
CA PRO A 7 10.72 -13.19 -3.98
C PRO A 7 10.53 -11.94 -4.86
N LEU A 8 11.63 -11.29 -5.24
CA LEU A 8 11.62 -10.12 -6.14
C LEU A 8 11.29 -10.48 -7.59
N SER A 9 11.06 -11.76 -7.89
CA SER A 9 10.58 -12.24 -9.18
C SER A 9 9.61 -13.41 -9.00
N TRP A 10 8.51 -13.37 -9.76
CA TRP A 10 7.50 -14.42 -9.73
C TRP A 10 7.92 -15.56 -10.65
N THR A 11 7.98 -16.78 -10.12
CA THR A 11 8.14 -18.01 -10.92
C THR A 11 6.84 -18.82 -10.93
N LYS A 12 6.69 -19.75 -11.87
CA LYS A 12 5.51 -20.63 -11.97
C LYS A 12 5.18 -21.36 -10.66
N LYS A 13 6.16 -21.59 -9.79
CA LYS A 13 5.97 -22.22 -8.48
C LYS A 13 5.14 -21.37 -7.52
N HIS A 14 5.20 -20.05 -7.63
CA HIS A 14 4.49 -19.13 -6.73
C HIS A 14 2.97 -19.22 -6.92
N PHE A 15 2.51 -19.43 -8.16
CA PHE A 15 1.08 -19.63 -8.46
C PHE A 15 0.51 -20.98 -7.99
N LYS A 16 1.37 -21.89 -7.51
CA LYS A 16 0.93 -23.17 -6.93
C LYS A 16 0.63 -23.06 -5.44
N VAL A 17 1.02 -21.96 -4.81
CA VAL A 17 0.82 -21.70 -3.39
C VAL A 17 -0.30 -20.68 -3.26
N GLY A 18 -1.16 -20.83 -2.25
CA GLY A 18 -2.19 -19.85 -1.95
C GLY A 18 -1.60 -18.49 -1.57
N THR A 19 -2.43 -17.45 -1.66
CA THR A 19 -2.02 -16.08 -1.32
C THR A 19 -1.66 -15.93 0.15
N ASP A 20 -2.24 -16.76 1.01
CA ASP A 20 -1.97 -16.88 2.44
C ASP A 20 -0.49 -17.09 2.77
N ALA A 21 0.23 -17.85 1.94
CA ALA A 21 1.67 -18.07 2.15
C ALA A 21 2.56 -16.84 1.94
N TYR A 22 1.98 -15.74 1.44
CA TYR A 22 2.68 -14.47 1.21
C TYR A 22 2.18 -13.35 2.11
N LEU A 23 1.21 -13.64 2.98
CA LEU A 23 0.74 -12.71 4.00
C LEU A 23 1.59 -12.89 5.24
N THR A 24 2.07 -11.77 5.78
CA THR A 24 2.71 -11.73 7.10
C THR A 24 1.76 -10.98 8.01
N GLU A 25 1.26 -11.67 9.03
CA GLU A 25 0.47 -11.05 10.09
C GLU A 25 1.39 -10.21 11.00
N GLU A 26 0.82 -9.18 11.63
CA GLU A 26 1.56 -8.25 12.49
C GLU A 26 2.22 -8.96 13.68
N ASP A 27 1.56 -9.98 14.23
CA ASP A 27 2.05 -10.83 15.32
C ASP A 27 3.25 -11.71 14.93
N GLY A 28 3.49 -11.90 13.63
CA GLY A 28 4.60 -12.66 13.07
C GLY A 28 5.87 -11.83 12.84
N LEU A 29 5.84 -10.52 13.10
CA LEU A 29 6.98 -9.63 12.89
C LEU A 29 7.97 -9.70 14.07
N SER A 30 9.27 -9.75 13.76
CA SER A 30 10.29 -9.44 14.76
C SER A 30 10.23 -7.96 15.15
N GLU A 31 10.83 -7.60 16.30
CA GLU A 31 10.86 -6.20 16.77
C GLU A 31 11.48 -5.24 15.73
N GLU A 32 12.52 -5.67 15.02
CA GLU A 32 13.15 -4.90 13.93
C GLU A 32 12.21 -4.75 12.72
N GLU A 33 11.51 -5.83 12.33
CA GLU A 33 10.55 -5.81 11.22
C GLU A 33 9.34 -4.93 11.55
N ALA A 34 8.84 -4.97 12.80
CA ALA A 34 7.76 -4.12 13.27
C ALA A 34 8.17 -2.63 13.24
N ALA A 35 9.37 -2.29 13.73
CA ALA A 35 9.88 -0.93 13.65
C ALA A 35 10.02 -0.43 12.19
N GLY A 36 10.48 -1.30 11.29
CA GLY A 36 10.55 -1.00 9.86
C GLY A 36 9.17 -0.81 9.23
N PHE A 37 8.19 -1.64 9.61
CA PHE A 37 6.80 -1.52 9.17
C PHE A 37 6.18 -0.20 9.62
N GLU A 38 6.35 0.18 10.89
CA GLU A 38 5.84 1.46 11.42
C GLU A 38 6.43 2.66 10.68
N HIS A 39 7.71 2.61 10.33
CA HIS A 39 8.33 3.67 9.54
C HIS A 39 7.69 3.82 8.15
N LEU A 40 7.45 2.69 7.46
CA LEU A 40 6.77 2.68 6.16
C LEU A 40 5.32 3.15 6.27
N TYR A 41 4.62 2.70 7.31
CA TYR A 41 3.24 3.08 7.58
C TYR A 41 3.12 4.59 7.84
N ALA A 42 3.98 5.16 8.68
CA ALA A 42 4.03 6.59 8.94
C ALA A 42 4.35 7.40 7.67
N TYR A 43 5.30 6.93 6.85
CA TYR A 43 5.63 7.55 5.58
C TYR A 43 4.42 7.60 4.63
N VAL A 44 3.72 6.47 4.43
CA VAL A 44 2.53 6.41 3.57
C VAL A 44 1.41 7.30 4.10
N ARG A 45 1.20 7.33 5.43
CA ARG A 45 0.20 8.20 6.06
C ARG A 45 0.50 9.68 5.92
N SER A 46 1.75 10.08 5.72
CA SER A 46 2.14 11.47 5.49
C SER A 46 1.70 12.01 4.12
N PHE A 47 1.27 11.15 3.20
CA PHE A 47 0.89 11.57 1.86
C PHE A 47 -0.39 12.41 1.88
N THR A 48 -0.32 13.58 1.25
CA THR A 48 -1.51 14.41 1.00
C THR A 48 -2.51 13.61 0.17
N PRO A 49 -3.75 13.39 0.65
CA PRO A 49 -4.79 12.74 -0.12
C PRO A 49 -5.02 13.43 -1.46
N ALA A 50 -5.35 12.66 -2.51
CA ALA A 50 -5.74 13.26 -3.78
C ALA A 50 -7.12 13.88 -3.65
N LEU A 51 -7.27 15.07 -4.22
CA LEU A 51 -8.57 15.71 -4.37
C LEU A 51 -9.30 15.05 -5.54
N CYS A 52 -10.50 14.54 -5.30
CA CYS A 52 -11.33 13.94 -6.33
C CYS A 52 -11.86 15.06 -7.25
N VAL A 53 -11.63 14.89 -8.55
CA VAL A 53 -12.13 15.77 -9.60
C VAL A 53 -12.72 14.94 -10.73
N THR A 54 -13.71 15.49 -11.43
CA THR A 54 -14.21 14.91 -12.68
C THR A 54 -13.13 14.95 -13.75
N ARG A 55 -13.36 14.26 -14.89
CA ARG A 55 -12.48 14.34 -16.06
C ARG A 55 -12.26 15.78 -16.56
N ALA A 56 -13.20 16.68 -16.31
CA ALA A 56 -13.11 18.10 -16.67
C ALA A 56 -12.43 18.96 -15.59
N GLY A 57 -11.93 18.37 -14.49
CA GLY A 57 -11.27 19.08 -13.39
C GLY A 57 -12.21 19.67 -12.34
N VAL A 58 -13.52 19.42 -12.43
CA VAL A 58 -14.50 19.93 -11.47
C VAL A 58 -14.43 19.14 -10.15
N PRO A 59 -14.34 19.79 -8.97
CA PRO A 59 -14.36 19.12 -7.67
C PRO A 59 -15.59 18.22 -7.47
N ILE A 60 -15.38 16.99 -7.02
CA ILE A 60 -16.46 16.10 -6.60
C ILE A 60 -16.68 16.31 -5.10
N THR A 61 -17.90 16.64 -4.67
CA THR A 61 -18.22 16.91 -3.27
C THR A 61 -18.94 15.75 -2.57
N ASP A 62 -18.83 15.70 -1.25
CA ASP A 62 -19.63 14.82 -0.38
C ASP A 62 -21.00 15.43 -0.05
N ALA A 63 -21.83 14.71 0.71
CA ALA A 63 -23.15 15.20 1.13
C ALA A 63 -23.10 16.46 2.01
N ALA A 64 -21.94 16.77 2.61
CA ALA A 64 -21.70 17.99 3.39
C ALA A 64 -21.11 19.12 2.54
N GLY A 65 -20.96 18.94 1.22
CA GLY A 65 -20.40 19.94 0.30
C GLY A 65 -18.87 20.06 0.34
N ARG A 66 -18.17 19.18 1.07
CA ARG A 66 -16.70 19.19 1.11
C ARG A 66 -16.15 18.41 -0.08
N GLN A 67 -15.02 18.84 -0.64
CA GLN A 67 -14.40 18.09 -1.72
C GLN A 67 -13.97 16.70 -1.22
N LYS A 68 -14.36 15.67 -1.96
CA LYS A 68 -13.97 14.29 -1.69
C LYS A 68 -12.47 14.14 -1.87
N THR A 69 -11.88 13.38 -0.98
CA THR A 69 -10.48 12.99 -1.03
C THR A 69 -10.36 11.48 -1.12
N GLU A 70 -9.36 11.03 -1.86
CA GLU A 70 -9.02 9.61 -1.98
C GLU A 70 -7.55 9.39 -1.61
N SER A 71 -7.28 8.25 -0.99
CA SER A 71 -5.92 7.78 -0.75
C SER A 71 -5.20 7.63 -2.10
N ARG A 72 -4.02 8.24 -2.23
CA ARG A 72 -3.24 8.16 -3.47
C ARG A 72 -2.71 6.75 -3.65
N ILE A 73 -3.23 6.04 -4.64
CA ILE A 73 -2.60 4.81 -5.13
C ILE A 73 -1.33 5.24 -5.87
N VAL A 74 -0.15 4.87 -5.36
CA VAL A 74 1.12 5.08 -6.08
C VAL A 74 1.11 4.15 -7.29
N ASN A 75 0.91 4.71 -8.49
CA ASN A 75 1.02 3.94 -9.71
C ASN A 75 2.51 3.65 -9.96
N ILE A 76 2.94 2.42 -9.67
CA ILE A 76 4.32 1.96 -9.86
C ILE A 76 4.62 1.51 -11.31
N LYS A 77 3.70 1.72 -12.26
CA LYS A 77 3.99 1.46 -13.68
C LYS A 77 4.82 2.62 -14.24
N ALA A 78 6.11 2.36 -14.46
CA ALA A 78 7.01 3.15 -15.30
C ALA A 78 6.87 2.76 -16.77
#